data_AF-A0A7Y4R4E1-F1
#
_entry.id   AF-A0A7Y4R4E1-F1
#
_cell.length_a   1.000
_cell.length_b   1.000
_cell.length_c   1.000
_cell.angle_alpha   90.00
_cell.angle_beta   90.00
_cell.angle_gamma   90.00
#
_symmetry.space_group_name_H-M   'P 1'
#
loop_
_entity.id
_entity.type
_entity.pdbx_description
1 polymer ?
#
loop_
_entity_poly.entity_id
_entity_poly.type
_entity_poly.pdbx_seq_one_letter_code
_entity_poly.pdbx_strand_id
1 'polypeptide(L)'
;MNCPNCQSEYPETTITCTKCGFPFTGNDQEKSSFIAKQILKAGDIGDATQSIKNAQNILYGIGIVTCLFSFFVSADSLTLILNLILGVGFLIFGYLVIKSPMQILTLALALLLSIYLLNALIDWTTLFRGIIWKVICVSALSYAIIKYKKAEKIKKESDYLSNIK
;
A
#
# COMPACT_ATOMS: atom_id res chain seq x y z
N MET A 1 6.35 37.35 3.21
CA MET A 1 5.66 36.70 4.35
C MET A 1 5.58 35.20 4.08
N ASN A 2 5.54 34.34 5.10
CA ASN A 2 5.51 32.88 4.95
C ASN A 2 4.13 32.32 5.29
N CYS A 3 3.64 31.39 4.47
CA CYS A 3 2.34 30.76 4.71
C CYS A 3 2.36 29.99 6.03
N PRO A 4 1.37 30.18 6.93
CA PRO A 4 1.37 29.51 8.24
C PRO A 4 1.23 27.99 8.15
N ASN A 5 0.70 27.46 7.04
CA ASN A 5 0.52 26.02 6.82
C ASN A 5 1.73 25.35 6.15
N CYS A 6 2.18 25.85 4.99
CA CYS A 6 3.23 25.21 4.21
C CYS A 6 4.56 25.98 4.16
N GLN A 7 4.67 27.10 4.88
CA GLN A 7 5.88 27.94 5.01
C GLN A 7 6.43 28.51 3.69
N SER A 8 5.67 28.42 2.59
CA SER A 8 6.06 29.01 1.31
C SER A 8 5.92 30.53 1.35
N GLU A 9 6.83 31.24 0.68
CA GLU A 9 6.70 32.67 0.47
C GLU A 9 5.47 33.01 -0.39
N TYR A 10 4.81 34.12 -0.07
CA TYR A 10 3.69 34.63 -0.84
C TYR A 10 3.66 36.17 -0.89
N PRO A 11 3.12 36.76 -1.99
CA PRO A 11 2.87 38.21 -2.09
C PRO A 11 1.73 38.64 -1.16
N GLU A 12 1.83 39.81 -0.55
CA GLU A 12 0.80 40.37 0.36
C GLU A 12 -0.60 40.47 -0.27
N THR A 13 -0.69 40.58 -1.60
CA THR A 13 -1.95 40.72 -2.33
C THR A 13 -2.68 39.39 -2.61
N THR A 14 -2.09 38.25 -2.24
CA THR A 14 -2.71 36.95 -2.51
C THR A 14 -3.80 36.61 -1.51
N ILE A 15 -4.96 36.18 -2.02
CA ILE A 15 -6.13 35.77 -1.22
C ILE A 15 -5.93 34.35 -0.68
N THR A 16 -5.26 33.50 -1.45
CA THR A 16 -4.97 32.10 -1.13
C THR A 16 -3.54 31.73 -1.45
N CYS A 17 -2.94 30.82 -0.69
CA CYS A 17 -1.62 30.29 -0.96
C CYS A 17 -1.62 29.44 -2.25
N THR A 18 -0.74 29.76 -3.19
CA THR A 18 -0.59 29.05 -4.46
C THR A 18 -0.02 27.63 -4.32
N LYS A 19 0.68 27.33 -3.22
CA LYS A 19 1.30 26.02 -2.96
C LYS A 19 0.38 25.03 -2.26
N CYS A 20 -0.29 25.44 -1.19
CA CYS A 20 -1.14 24.55 -0.41
C CYS A 20 -2.64 24.86 -0.48
N GLY A 21 -3.04 26.05 -0.92
CA GLY A 21 -4.44 26.49 -0.97
C GLY A 21 -4.95 27.20 0.29
N PHE A 22 -4.07 27.54 1.25
CA PHE A 22 -4.47 28.17 2.52
C PHE A 22 -5.17 29.54 2.30
N PRO A 23 -6.35 29.79 2.90
CA PRO A 23 -7.06 31.06 2.73
C PRO A 23 -6.54 32.16 3.67
N PHE A 24 -5.87 33.17 3.12
CA PHE A 24 -5.30 34.27 3.91
C PHE A 24 -6.37 35.25 4.42
N THR A 25 -7.38 35.52 3.60
CA THR A 25 -8.50 36.42 3.93
C THR A 25 -9.66 35.70 4.63
N GLY A 26 -9.55 34.38 4.85
CA GLY A 26 -10.58 33.62 5.55
C GLY A 26 -10.68 34.00 7.03
N ASN A 27 -11.85 33.76 7.63
CA ASN A 27 -12.02 33.92 9.07
C ASN A 27 -11.25 32.83 9.85
N ASP A 28 -11.13 32.99 11.17
CA ASP A 28 -10.36 32.05 12.00
C ASP A 28 -10.90 30.63 11.95
N GLN A 29 -12.21 30.47 11.79
CA GLN A 29 -12.86 29.16 11.67
C GLN A 29 -12.49 28.47 10.35
N GLU A 30 -12.49 29.20 9.23
CA GLU A 30 -12.10 28.70 7.90
C GLU A 30 -10.63 28.30 7.87
N LYS A 31 -9.75 29.14 8.43
CA LYS A 31 -8.31 28.87 8.56
C LYS A 31 -8.06 27.63 9.40
N SER A 32 -8.73 27.51 10.55
CA SER A 32 -8.60 26.35 11.45
C SER A 32 -9.13 25.07 10.80
N SER A 33 -10.28 25.13 10.12
CA SER A 33 -10.87 24.00 9.40
C SER A 33 -9.96 23.53 8.26
N PHE A 34 -9.32 24.46 7.55
CA PHE A 34 -8.37 24.14 6.50
C PHE A 34 -7.14 23.40 7.05
N ILE A 35 -6.53 23.91 8.13
CA ILE A 35 -5.37 23.26 8.78
C ILE A 35 -5.76 21.87 9.26
N ALA A 36 -6.91 21.72 9.93
CA ALA A 36 -7.40 20.42 10.38
C ALA A 36 -7.55 19.42 9.22
N LYS A 37 -8.12 19.85 8.09
CA LYS A 37 -8.22 19.00 6.88
C LYS A 37 -6.85 18.61 6.32
N GLN A 38 -5.87 19.52 6.33
CA GLN A 38 -4.51 19.22 5.88
C GLN A 38 -3.81 18.19 6.78
N ILE A 39 -3.96 18.32 8.10
CA ILE A 39 -3.42 17.35 9.07
C ILE A 39 -4.03 15.96 8.85
N LEU A 40 -5.35 15.88 8.67
CA LEU A 40 -6.02 14.60 8.39
C LEU A 40 -5.54 13.97 7.08
N LYS A 41 -5.37 14.77 6.02
CA LYS A 41 -4.83 14.31 4.73
C LYS A 41 -3.39 13.82 4.83
N ALA A 42 -2.54 14.53 5.57
CA ALA A 42 -1.17 14.11 5.85
C ALA A 42 -1.15 12.78 6.63
N GLY A 43 -2.05 12.63 7.61
CA GLY A 43 -2.25 11.36 8.33
C GLY A 43 -2.66 10.21 7.41
N ASP A 44 -3.63 10.44 6.51
CA ASP A 44 -4.06 9.45 5.51
C ASP A 44 -2.91 8.99 4.59
N ILE A 45 -1.98 9.90 4.24
CA ILE A 45 -0.78 9.56 3.48
C ILE A 45 0.17 8.67 4.30
N GLY A 46 0.44 9.05 5.55
CA GLY A 46 1.29 8.27 6.45
C GLY A 46 0.75 6.86 6.71
N ASP A 47 -0.57 6.74 6.95
CA ASP A 47 -1.29 5.48 7.09
C ASP A 47 -1.12 4.57 5.87
N ALA A 48 -1.20 5.15 4.67
CA ALA A 48 -1.04 4.40 3.43
C ALA A 48 0.39 3.88 3.28
N THR A 49 1.40 4.72 3.57
CA THR A 49 2.81 4.29 3.59
C THR A 49 3.04 3.15 4.58
N GLN A 50 2.45 3.22 5.78
CA GLN A 50 2.54 2.14 6.76
C GLN A 50 1.84 0.86 6.30
N SER A 51 0.67 0.99 5.66
CA SER A 51 -0.07 -0.16 5.12
C SER A 51 0.72 -0.87 4.01
N ILE A 52 1.46 -0.13 3.17
CA ILE A 52 2.35 -0.71 2.15
C ILE A 52 3.51 -1.46 2.79
N LYS A 53 4.13 -0.91 3.85
CA LYS A 53 5.21 -1.62 4.59
C LYS A 53 4.70 -2.90 5.24
N ASN A 54 3.49 -2.88 5.78
CA ASN A 54 2.87 -4.08 6.32
C ASN A 54 2.62 -5.12 5.21
N ALA A 55 2.12 -4.70 4.05
CA ALA A 55 1.95 -5.56 2.89
C ALA A 55 3.28 -6.13 2.37
N GLN A 56 4.35 -5.34 2.37
CA GLN A 56 5.71 -5.79 2.07
C GLN A 56 6.13 -6.94 2.99
N ASN A 57 5.96 -6.77 4.30
CA ASN A 57 6.31 -7.81 5.28
C ASN A 57 5.49 -9.09 5.06
N ILE A 58 4.22 -8.96 4.68
CA ILE A 58 3.37 -10.11 4.35
C ILE A 58 3.88 -10.82 3.09
N LEU A 59 4.24 -10.09 2.03
CA LEU A 59 4.80 -10.67 0.81
C LEU A 59 6.11 -11.42 1.09
N TYR A 60 6.98 -10.85 1.93
CA TYR A 60 8.19 -11.54 2.39
C TYR A 60 7.85 -12.79 3.20
N GLY A 61 6.89 -12.70 4.12
CA GLY A 61 6.43 -13.85 4.90
C GLY A 61 5.92 -14.98 4.00
N ILE A 62 5.09 -14.67 3.01
CA ILE A 62 4.59 -15.65 2.04
C ILE A 62 5.74 -16.28 1.27
N GLY A 63 6.69 -15.47 0.76
CA GLY A 63 7.83 -15.96 0.00
C GLY A 63 8.72 -16.90 0.81
N ILE A 64 9.09 -16.50 2.03
CA ILE A 64 9.93 -17.30 2.93
C ILE A 64 9.23 -18.61 3.31
N VAL A 65 7.97 -18.55 3.74
CA VAL A 65 7.22 -19.75 4.14
C VAL A 65 7.07 -20.69 2.95
N THR A 66 6.79 -20.18 1.75
CA THR A 66 6.67 -21.00 0.54
C THR A 66 7.99 -21.69 0.22
N CYS A 67 9.11 -20.96 0.24
CA CYS A 67 10.44 -21.56 0.01
C CYS A 67 10.77 -22.64 1.05
N LEU A 68 10.62 -22.34 2.35
CA LEU A 68 10.95 -23.29 3.41
C LEU A 68 10.07 -24.54 3.34
N PHE A 69 8.76 -24.38 3.20
CA PHE A 69 7.83 -25.51 3.14
C PHE A 69 8.08 -26.41 1.93
N SER A 70 8.54 -25.82 0.81
CA SER A 70 8.93 -26.58 -0.38
C SER A 70 10.05 -27.58 -0.12
N PHE A 71 11.04 -27.22 0.70
CA PHE A 71 12.14 -28.13 1.06
C PHE A 71 11.69 -29.27 1.96
N PHE A 72 10.67 -29.07 2.80
CA PHE A 72 10.22 -30.09 3.74
C PHE A 72 9.17 -31.06 3.17
N VAL A 73 8.38 -30.63 2.17
CA VAL A 73 7.19 -31.37 1.72
C VAL A 73 7.31 -31.93 0.31
N SER A 74 8.19 -31.37 -0.53
CA SER A 74 8.26 -31.79 -1.94
C SER A 74 9.02 -33.11 -2.08
N ALA A 75 8.30 -34.19 -2.36
CA ALA A 75 8.90 -35.49 -2.75
C ALA A 75 9.36 -35.50 -4.21
N ASP A 76 8.82 -34.59 -5.03
CA ASP A 76 9.10 -34.47 -6.46
C ASP A 76 9.89 -33.19 -6.79
N SER A 77 10.87 -33.34 -7.68
CA SER A 77 11.79 -32.29 -8.10
C SER A 77 11.12 -31.17 -8.87
N LEU A 78 10.10 -31.47 -9.70
CA LEU A 78 9.37 -30.47 -10.48
C LEU A 78 8.52 -29.60 -9.55
N THR A 79 7.82 -30.22 -8.60
CA THR A 79 7.03 -29.51 -7.59
C THR A 79 7.89 -28.57 -6.73
N LEU A 80 9.09 -29.02 -6.35
CA LEU A 80 10.04 -28.21 -5.60
C LEU A 80 10.46 -26.95 -6.39
N ILE A 81 10.85 -27.12 -7.65
CA ILE A 81 11.30 -26.01 -8.51
C ILE A 81 10.19 -24.97 -8.69
N LEU A 82 8.95 -25.40 -8.96
CA LEU A 82 7.82 -24.49 -9.14
C LEU A 82 7.53 -23.68 -7.87
N ASN A 83 7.49 -24.33 -6.71
CA ASN A 83 7.24 -23.61 -5.46
C ASN A 83 8.39 -22.68 -5.08
N LEU A 84 9.64 -23.03 -5.41
CA LEU A 84 10.79 -22.16 -5.22
C LEU A 84 10.68 -20.89 -6.09
N ILE A 85 10.31 -21.06 -7.37
CA ILE A 85 10.07 -19.93 -8.29
C ILE A 85 8.96 -19.02 -7.75
N LEU A 86 7.85 -19.59 -7.26
CA LEU A 86 6.76 -18.82 -6.66
C LEU A 86 7.22 -18.08 -5.39
N GLY A 87 7.93 -18.75 -4.50
CA GLY A 87 8.45 -18.16 -3.27
C GLY A 87 9.39 -16.98 -3.56
N VAL A 88 10.36 -17.17 -4.46
CA VAL A 88 11.25 -16.10 -4.94
C VAL A 88 10.47 -14.97 -5.61
N GLY A 89 9.44 -15.29 -6.40
CA GLY A 89 8.54 -14.31 -7.01
C GLY A 89 7.88 -13.38 -5.98
N PHE A 90 7.35 -13.96 -4.89
CA PHE A 90 6.78 -13.17 -3.79
C PHE A 90 7.83 -12.32 -3.04
N LEU A 91 9.06 -12.80 -2.90
CA LEU A 91 10.16 -12.00 -2.34
C LEU A 91 10.50 -10.80 -3.24
N ILE A 92 10.56 -11.01 -4.56
CA ILE A 92 10.79 -9.94 -5.53
C ILE A 92 9.67 -8.91 -5.46
N PHE A 93 8.41 -9.36 -5.35
CA PHE A 93 7.27 -8.46 -5.14
C PHE A 93 7.39 -7.69 -3.83
N GLY A 94 7.76 -8.35 -2.72
CA GLY A 94 8.03 -7.67 -1.45
C GLY A 94 9.08 -6.57 -1.57
N TYR A 95 10.13 -6.78 -2.36
CA TYR A 95 11.15 -5.76 -2.62
C TYR A 95 10.62 -4.60 -3.50
N LEU A 96 9.92 -4.93 -4.59
CA LEU A 96 9.45 -3.94 -5.57
C LEU A 96 8.25 -3.12 -5.08
N VAL A 97 7.50 -3.59 -4.10
CA VAL A 97 6.25 -2.94 -3.66
C VAL A 97 6.47 -1.54 -3.10
N ILE A 98 7.65 -1.21 -2.58
CA ILE A 98 7.97 0.15 -2.11
C ILE A 98 8.12 1.12 -3.28
N LYS A 99 8.61 0.64 -4.42
CA LYS A 99 8.87 1.47 -5.61
C LYS A 99 7.61 1.69 -6.45
N SER A 100 6.82 0.63 -6.65
CA SER A 100 5.61 0.66 -7.47
C SER A 100 4.44 -0.07 -6.78
N PRO A 101 3.91 0.49 -5.66
CA PRO A 101 2.96 -0.21 -4.80
C PRO A 101 1.71 -0.70 -5.54
N MET A 102 1.11 0.16 -6.39
CA MET A 102 -0.15 -0.19 -7.05
C MET A 102 -0.03 -1.37 -8.01
N GLN A 103 0.99 -1.37 -8.86
CA GLN A 103 1.21 -2.45 -9.84
C GLN A 103 1.57 -3.75 -9.12
N ILE A 104 2.50 -3.69 -8.17
CA ILE A 104 3.02 -4.87 -7.49
C ILE A 104 1.99 -5.49 -6.55
N LEU A 105 1.24 -4.69 -5.78
CA LEU A 105 0.18 -5.22 -4.90
C LEU A 105 -0.93 -5.89 -5.72
N THR A 106 -1.33 -5.28 -6.84
CA THR A 106 -2.38 -5.84 -7.70
C THR A 106 -1.91 -7.14 -8.34
N LEU A 107 -0.68 -7.17 -8.85
CA LEU A 107 -0.08 -8.37 -9.44
C LEU A 107 0.09 -9.49 -8.42
N ALA A 108 0.61 -9.17 -7.22
CA ALA A 108 0.79 -10.13 -6.15
C ALA A 108 -0.55 -10.70 -5.67
N LEU A 109 -1.58 -9.86 -5.54
CA LEU A 109 -2.94 -10.29 -5.19
C LEU A 109 -3.52 -11.21 -6.28
N ALA A 110 -3.38 -10.85 -7.56
CA ALA A 110 -3.86 -11.66 -8.68
C ALA A 110 -3.15 -13.02 -8.75
N LEU A 111 -1.83 -13.04 -8.53
CA LEU A 111 -1.05 -14.28 -8.48
C LEU A 111 -1.49 -15.16 -7.30
N LEU A 112 -1.65 -14.57 -6.11
CA LEU A 112 -2.09 -15.29 -4.91
C LEU A 112 -3.47 -15.92 -5.09
N LEU A 113 -4.42 -15.16 -5.65
CA LEU A 113 -5.76 -15.66 -5.95
C LEU A 113 -5.73 -16.76 -7.01
N SER A 114 -4.92 -16.61 -8.06
CA SER A 114 -4.73 -17.65 -9.09
C SER A 114 -4.23 -18.95 -8.49
N ILE A 115 -3.26 -18.89 -7.56
CA ILE A 115 -2.74 -20.07 -6.86
C ILE A 115 -3.85 -20.73 -6.02
N TYR A 116 -4.68 -19.95 -5.32
CA TYR A 116 -5.78 -20.51 -4.53
C TYR A 116 -6.87 -21.14 -5.39
N LEU A 117 -7.19 -20.54 -6.54
CA LEU A 117 -8.15 -21.08 -7.49
C LEU A 117 -7.65 -22.39 -8.11
N LEU A 118 -6.39 -22.45 -8.53
CA LEU A 118 -5.79 -23.67 -9.08
C LEU A 118 -5.78 -24.81 -8.06
N ASN A 119 -5.40 -24.53 -6.80
CA ASN A 119 -5.45 -25.54 -5.75
C ASN A 119 -6.87 -26.02 -5.45
N ALA A 120 -7.86 -25.12 -5.48
CA ALA A 120 -9.26 -25.46 -5.29
C ALA A 120 -9.81 -26.40 -6.38
N LEU A 121 -9.37 -26.23 -7.63
CA LEU A 121 -9.76 -27.10 -8.74
C LEU A 121 -9.20 -28.52 -8.59
N ILE A 122 -8.04 -28.67 -7.95
CA ILE A 122 -7.41 -29.97 -7.70
C ILE A 122 -8.06 -30.65 -6.48
N ASP A 123 -8.19 -29.93 -5.37
CA ASP A 123 -8.79 -30.44 -4.14
C ASP A 123 -9.48 -29.31 -3.36
N TRP A 124 -10.81 -29.39 -3.27
CA TRP A 124 -11.65 -28.43 -2.55
C TRP A 124 -11.35 -28.36 -1.06
N THR A 125 -10.81 -29.41 -0.44
CA THR A 125 -10.49 -29.40 1.00
C THR A 125 -9.30 -28.48 1.31
N THR A 126 -8.44 -28.22 0.32
CA THR A 126 -7.30 -27.31 0.45
C THR A 126 -7.72 -25.85 0.61
N LEU A 127 -8.94 -25.48 0.18
CA LEU A 127 -9.48 -24.13 0.39
C LEU A 127 -9.64 -23.82 1.88
N PHE A 128 -10.20 -24.76 2.63
CA PHE A 128 -10.48 -24.61 4.06
C PHE A 128 -9.22 -24.72 4.92
N ARG A 129 -8.20 -25.46 4.46
CA ARG A 129 -6.92 -25.58 5.17
C ARG A 129 -6.16 -24.25 5.13
N GLY A 130 -5.84 -23.72 6.30
CA GLY A 130 -5.13 -22.44 6.44
C GLY A 130 -5.95 -21.22 6.01
N ILE A 131 -7.29 -21.32 5.98
CA ILE A 131 -8.17 -20.24 5.50
C ILE A 131 -7.97 -18.92 6.24
N ILE A 132 -7.66 -18.98 7.55
CA ILE A 132 -7.35 -17.79 8.38
C ILE A 132 -6.17 -17.03 7.77
N TRP A 133 -5.08 -17.72 7.43
CA TRP A 133 -3.90 -17.09 6.83
C TRP A 133 -4.20 -16.50 5.45
N LYS A 134 -4.92 -17.24 4.61
CA LYS A 134 -5.31 -16.76 3.27
C LYS A 134 -6.15 -15.49 3.34
N VAL A 135 -7.14 -15.46 4.23
CA VAL A 135 -8.01 -14.30 4.44
C VAL A 135 -7.18 -13.11 4.91
N ILE A 136 -6.28 -13.29 5.89
CA ILE A 136 -5.40 -12.23 6.38
C ILE A 136 -4.55 -11.65 5.25
N CYS A 137 -3.89 -12.50 4.45
CA CYS A 137 -3.05 -12.04 3.33
C CYS A 137 -3.87 -11.26 2.30
N VAL A 138 -5.01 -11.81 1.86
CA VAL A 138 -5.87 -11.16 0.86
C VAL A 138 -6.44 -9.84 1.39
N SER A 139 -6.91 -9.81 2.64
CA SER A 139 -7.46 -8.60 3.23
C SER A 139 -6.40 -7.51 3.40
N ALA A 140 -5.19 -7.87 3.83
CA ALA A 140 -4.12 -6.91 4.05
C ALA A 140 -3.62 -6.31 2.73
N LEU A 141 -3.43 -7.14 1.69
CA LEU A 141 -3.04 -6.68 0.36
C LEU A 141 -4.12 -5.78 -0.26
N SER A 142 -5.40 -6.19 -0.15
CA SER A 142 -6.53 -5.40 -0.66
C SER A 142 -6.65 -4.05 0.07
N TYR A 143 -6.52 -4.06 1.39
CA TYR A 143 -6.54 -2.85 2.22
C TYR A 143 -5.41 -1.88 1.85
N ALA A 144 -4.20 -2.40 1.64
CA ALA A 144 -3.05 -1.60 1.21
C ALA A 144 -3.30 -0.92 -0.15
N ILE A 145 -3.94 -1.62 -1.11
CA ILE A 145 -4.31 -1.03 -2.41
C ILE A 145 -5.29 0.13 -2.23
N ILE A 146 -6.33 -0.05 -1.42
CA ILE A 146 -7.36 0.98 -1.19
C ILE A 146 -6.75 2.22 -0.53
N LYS A 147 -5.97 2.03 0.55
CA LYS A 147 -5.29 3.12 1.26
C LYS A 147 -4.30 3.84 0.33
N TYR A 148 -3.54 3.11 -0.47
CA TYR A 148 -2.62 3.70 -1.45
C TYR A 148 -3.36 4.57 -2.48
N LYS A 149 -4.43 4.06 -3.09
CA LYS A 149 -5.23 4.85 -4.06
C LYS A 149 -5.79 6.13 -3.45
N LYS A 150 -6.27 6.05 -2.20
CA LYS A 150 -6.75 7.23 -1.46
C LYS A 150 -5.62 8.25 -1.26
N ALA A 151 -4.46 7.79 -0.78
CA ALA A 151 -3.31 8.66 -0.57
C ALA A 151 -2.77 9.27 -1.88
N GLU A 152 -2.73 8.51 -2.97
CA GLU A 152 -2.32 9.00 -4.29
C GLU A 152 -3.25 10.10 -4.79
N LYS A 153 -4.57 9.95 -4.58
CA LYS A 153 -5.54 11.00 -4.90
C LYS A 153 -5.31 12.26 -4.07
N ILE A 154 -5.06 12.12 -2.77
CA ILE A 154 -4.76 13.23 -1.85
C ILE A 154 -3.48 13.96 -2.25
N LYS A 155 -2.42 13.23 -2.64
CA LYS A 155 -1.15 13.82 -3.10
C LYS A 155 -1.30 14.67 -4.37
N LYS A 156 -2.30 14.38 -5.21
CA LYS A 156 -2.59 15.16 -6.43
C LYS A 156 -3.34 16.46 -6.15
N GLU A 157 -3.82 16.70 -4.92
CA GLU A 157 -4.62 17.89 -4.60
C GLU A 157 -3.78 19.15 -4.34
N SER A 158 -2.50 19.01 -3.95
CA SER A 158 -1.61 20.17 -3.78
C SER A 158 -0.12 19.78 -3.80
N ASP A 159 0.73 20.74 -4.18
CA ASP A 159 2.20 20.62 -4.12
C ASP A 159 2.70 20.32 -2.70
N TYR A 160 2.01 20.84 -1.67
CA TYR A 160 2.38 20.57 -0.29
C TYR A 160 2.20 19.09 0.08
N LEU A 161 1.04 18.52 -0.27
CA LEU A 161 0.70 17.13 0.04
C LEU A 161 1.53 16.13 -0.77
N SER A 162 1.91 16.46 -2.01
CA SER A 162 2.74 15.60 -2.85
C SER A 162 4.15 15.36 -2.27
N ASN A 163 4.66 16.32 -1.49
CA ASN A 163 5.97 16.25 -0.85
C ASN A 163 5.98 15.54 0.52
N ILE A 164 4.82 15.09 1.01
CA ILE A 164 4.73 14.31 2.26
C ILE A 164 5.14 12.85 1.98
N LYS A 165 6.10 12.35 2.78
CA LYS A 165 6.66 10.99 2.67
C LYS A 165 5.77 9.95 3.37
#